data_AF-A0A7C1D699-F1
#
_entry.id   AF-A0A7C1D699-F1
#
_cell.length_a   1.000
_cell.length_b   1.000
_cell.length_c   1.000
_cell.angle_alpha   90.00
_cell.angle_beta   90.00
_cell.angle_gamma   90.00
#
_symmetry.space_group_name_H-M   'P 1'
#
loop_
_entity.id
_entity.type
_entity.pdbx_description
1 polymer ?
#
loop_
_entity_poly.entity_id
_entity_poly.type
_entity_poly.pdbx_seq_one_letter_code
_entity_poly.pdbx_strand_id
1 'polypeptide(L)'
;MKNFERILALLKKTGDRYVFEDQSGNVFIILGVEDYENLVLKNSQVKGLSEDELLNKINKDVAVWKSIQEDEQIERVAFDLKKQEQKIEDHYYFEPVEDEE
;
A
#
# COMPACT_ATOMS: atom_id res chain seq x y z
N MET A 1 27.81 -27.88 -15.75
CA MET A 1 26.55 -27.38 -15.14
C MET A 1 26.73 -26.63 -13.81
N LYS A 2 27.74 -26.93 -12.96
CA LYS A 2 27.96 -26.25 -11.65
C LYS A 2 28.03 -24.71 -11.68
N ASN A 3 28.44 -24.09 -12.79
CA ASN A 3 28.54 -22.63 -12.88
C ASN A 3 27.18 -21.94 -13.02
N PHE A 4 26.21 -22.59 -13.67
CA PHE A 4 24.88 -22.03 -13.87
C PHE A 4 24.08 -22.00 -12.56
N GLU A 5 24.13 -23.08 -11.78
CA GLU A 5 23.50 -23.11 -10.45
C GLU A 5 24.07 -22.05 -9.50
N ARG A 6 25.38 -21.78 -9.61
CA ARG A 6 26.04 -20.73 -8.83
C ARG A 6 25.57 -19.34 -9.25
N ILE A 7 25.36 -19.10 -10.54
CA ILE A 7 24.77 -17.86 -11.07
C ILE A 7 23.32 -17.73 -10.55
N LEU A 8 22.51 -18.78 -10.63
CA LEU A 8 21.14 -18.77 -10.09
C LEU A 8 21.11 -18.49 -8.58
N ALA A 9 22.05 -19.06 -7.81
CA ALA A 9 22.16 -18.80 -6.38
C ALA A 9 22.54 -17.35 -6.07
N LEU A 10 23.41 -16.74 -6.89
CA LEU A 10 23.77 -15.32 -6.77
C LEU A 10 22.59 -14.43 -7.12
N LEU A 11 21.89 -14.69 -8.23
CA LEU A 11 20.69 -13.96 -8.64
C LEU A 11 19.63 -13.95 -7.54
N LYS A 12 19.37 -15.11 -6.91
CA LYS A 12 18.44 -15.21 -5.77
C LYS A 12 18.89 -14.45 -4.53
N LYS A 13 20.20 -14.28 -4.32
CA LYS A 13 20.76 -13.63 -3.13
C LYS A 13 20.87 -12.11 -3.27
N THR A 14 21.20 -11.63 -4.46
CA THR A 14 21.44 -10.20 -4.70
C THR A 14 20.25 -9.49 -5.35
N GLY A 15 19.38 -10.23 -6.04
CA GLY A 15 18.28 -9.63 -6.83
C GLY A 15 18.77 -8.92 -8.10
N ASP A 16 20.03 -9.12 -8.48
CA ASP A 16 20.60 -8.54 -9.70
C ASP A 16 20.19 -9.34 -10.95
N ARG A 17 20.65 -8.86 -12.11
CA ARG A 17 20.42 -9.50 -13.41
C ARG A 17 21.74 -10.04 -13.95
N TYR A 18 21.69 -11.17 -14.62
CA TYR A 18 22.87 -11.74 -15.28
C TYR A 18 22.75 -11.52 -16.78
N VAL A 19 23.74 -10.86 -17.36
CA VAL A 19 23.79 -10.54 -18.79
C VAL A 19 24.91 -11.34 -19.44
N PHE A 20 24.62 -11.97 -20.58
CA PHE A 20 25.61 -12.74 -21.34
C PHE A 20 25.38 -12.58 -22.83
N GLU A 21 26.41 -12.83 -23.62
CA GLU A 21 26.39 -12.75 -25.07
C GLU A 21 26.55 -14.16 -25.65
N ASP A 22 25.81 -14.49 -26.71
CA ASP A 22 26.01 -15.73 -27.46
C ASP A 22 27.17 -15.61 -28.46
N GLN A 23 27.49 -16.72 -29.14
CA GLN A 23 28.56 -16.75 -30.15
C GLN A 23 28.23 -15.95 -31.42
N SER A 24 26.96 -15.57 -31.61
CA SER A 24 26.47 -14.77 -32.73
C SER A 24 26.42 -13.27 -32.40
N GLY A 25 26.80 -12.88 -31.18
CA GLY A 25 26.78 -11.49 -30.71
C GLY A 25 25.44 -11.03 -30.15
N ASN A 26 24.47 -11.93 -29.96
CA ASN A 26 23.19 -11.58 -29.35
C ASN A 26 23.32 -11.56 -27.83
N VAL A 27 22.82 -10.48 -27.22
CA VAL A 27 22.86 -10.28 -25.77
C VAL A 27 21.56 -10.79 -25.15
N PHE A 28 21.70 -11.65 -24.14
CA PHE A 28 20.63 -12.23 -23.35
C PHE A 28 20.74 -11.82 -21.89
N ILE A 29 19.59 -11.77 -21.21
CA ILE A 29 19.49 -11.43 -19.79
C ILE A 29 18.71 -12.52 -19.07
N ILE A 30 19.24 -12.96 -17.94
CA ILE A 30 18.56 -13.84 -16.98
C ILE A 30 18.12 -12.99 -15.79
N LEU A 31 16.84 -13.09 -15.47
CA LEU A 31 16.20 -12.43 -14.34
C LEU A 31 15.13 -13.35 -13.74
N GLY A 32 14.72 -13.06 -12.51
CA GLY A 32 13.59 -13.75 -11.89
C GLY A 32 12.29 -13.54 -12.67
N VAL A 33 11.36 -14.49 -12.57
CA VAL A 33 10.04 -14.37 -13.21
C VAL A 33 9.31 -13.14 -12.70
N GLU A 34 9.31 -12.90 -11.39
CA GLU A 34 8.69 -11.72 -10.78
C GLU A 34 9.34 -10.41 -11.28
N ASP A 35 10.66 -10.39 -11.47
CA ASP A 35 11.35 -9.21 -12.00
C ASP A 35 10.99 -8.96 -13.46
N TYR A 36 10.79 -10.03 -14.24
CA TYR A 36 10.40 -9.94 -15.64
C TYR A 36 8.96 -9.45 -15.76
N GLU A 37 8.06 -10.05 -14.98
CA GLU A 37 6.68 -9.60 -14.86
C GLU A 37 6.62 -8.14 -14.42
N ASN A 38 7.39 -7.73 -13.41
CA ASN A 38 7.46 -6.33 -13.00
C ASN A 38 8.00 -5.42 -14.11
N LEU A 39 9.02 -5.83 -14.87
CA LEU A 39 9.56 -5.04 -15.99
C LEU A 39 8.55 -4.87 -17.14
N VAL A 40 7.83 -5.93 -17.47
CA VAL A 40 6.83 -5.92 -18.55
C VAL A 40 5.56 -5.19 -18.09
N LEU A 41 5.09 -5.48 -16.88
CA LEU A 41 3.85 -4.95 -16.32
C LEU A 41 3.99 -3.52 -15.77
N LYS A 42 5.12 -3.13 -15.14
CA LYS A 42 5.33 -1.72 -14.75
C LYS A 42 5.51 -0.82 -15.96
N ASN A 43 6.15 -1.31 -17.02
CA ASN A 43 6.12 -0.59 -18.29
C ASN A 43 4.67 -0.49 -18.81
N SER A 44 3.81 -1.50 -18.65
CA SER A 44 2.42 -1.39 -19.11
C SER A 44 1.53 -0.44 -18.29
N GLN A 45 1.82 -0.19 -17.02
CA GLN A 45 0.95 0.62 -16.15
C GLN A 45 1.11 2.14 -16.34
N VAL A 46 2.27 2.60 -16.83
CA VAL A 46 2.54 4.03 -17.06
C VAL A 46 2.79 4.33 -18.53
N LYS A 47 3.29 3.36 -19.29
CA LYS A 47 3.64 3.53 -20.71
C LYS A 47 2.42 3.14 -21.56
N GLY A 48 1.77 4.15 -22.13
CA GLY A 48 0.57 3.99 -22.96
C GLY A 48 -0.63 4.79 -22.48
N LEU A 49 -0.56 5.42 -21.30
CA LEU A 49 -1.57 6.37 -20.85
C LEU A 49 -1.37 7.72 -21.55
N SER A 50 -2.45 8.30 -22.04
CA SER A 50 -2.46 9.72 -22.40
C SER A 50 -2.28 10.58 -21.14
N GLU A 51 -1.94 11.85 -21.32
CA GLU A 51 -1.81 12.81 -20.20
C GLU A 51 -3.08 12.82 -19.32
N ASP A 52 -4.26 12.76 -19.95
CA ASP A 52 -5.57 12.71 -19.28
C ASP A 52 -5.78 11.41 -18.50
N GLU A 53 -5.35 10.28 -19.04
CA GLU A 53 -5.48 8.98 -18.38
C GLU A 53 -4.55 8.86 -17.17
N LEU A 54 -3.35 9.43 -17.27
CA LEU A 54 -2.43 9.53 -16.14
C LEU A 54 -3.00 10.45 -15.03
N LEU A 55 -3.54 11.61 -15.41
CA LEU A 55 -4.22 12.53 -14.49
C LEU A 55 -5.41 11.86 -13.79
N ASN A 56 -6.22 11.12 -14.54
CA ASN A 56 -7.34 10.35 -13.97
C ASN A 56 -6.88 9.28 -12.99
N LYS A 57 -5.78 8.58 -13.29
CA LYS A 57 -5.21 7.59 -12.38
C LYS A 57 -4.70 8.25 -11.09
N ILE A 58 -3.99 9.37 -11.19
CA ILE A 58 -3.52 10.14 -10.03
C ILE A 58 -4.71 10.59 -9.17
N ASN A 59 -5.75 11.16 -9.77
CA ASN A 59 -6.93 11.60 -9.05
C ASN A 59 -7.64 10.44 -8.34
N LYS A 60 -7.71 9.27 -8.99
CA LYS A 60 -8.29 8.06 -8.39
C LYS A 60 -7.46 7.55 -7.21
N ASP A 61 -6.14 7.52 -7.35
CA ASP A 61 -5.23 7.09 -6.28
C ASP A 61 -5.30 8.07 -5.08
N VAL A 62 -5.39 9.38 -5.33
CA VAL A 62 -5.61 10.40 -4.30
C VAL A 62 -6.97 10.25 -3.62
N ALA A 63 -8.04 9.97 -4.38
CA ALA A 63 -9.37 9.77 -3.82
C ALA A 63 -9.43 8.54 -2.89
N VAL A 64 -8.80 7.43 -3.29
CA VAL A 64 -8.69 6.23 -2.45
C VAL A 64 -7.89 6.53 -1.18
N TRP A 65 -6.76 7.22 -1.30
CA TRP A 65 -5.95 7.59 -0.15
C TRP A 65 -6.69 8.50 0.83
N LYS A 66 -7.45 9.49 0.32
CA LYS A 66 -8.30 10.36 1.15
C LYS A 66 -9.42 9.61 1.84
N SER A 67 -10.09 8.69 1.14
CA SER A 67 -11.17 7.87 1.72
C SER A 67 -10.68 7.08 2.93
N ILE A 68 -9.51 6.43 2.83
CA ILE A 68 -8.92 5.68 3.93
C ILE A 68 -8.63 6.60 5.14
N GLN A 69 -8.14 7.81 4.89
CA GLN A 69 -7.84 8.78 5.94
C GLN A 69 -9.11 9.35 6.59
N GLU A 70 -10.17 9.57 5.81
CA GLU A 70 -11.48 10.00 6.32
C GLU A 70 -12.13 8.90 7.17
N ASP A 71 -12.06 7.64 6.75
CA ASP A 71 -12.55 6.50 7.52
C ASP A 71 -11.83 6.39 8.88
N GLU A 72 -10.49 6.53 8.90
CA GLU A 72 -9.72 6.57 10.15
C GLU A 72 -10.06 7.77 11.06
N GLN A 73 -10.44 8.92 10.49
CA GLN A 73 -10.85 10.08 11.28
C GLN A 73 -12.26 9.93 11.85
N ILE A 74 -13.18 9.37 11.07
CA ILE A 74 -14.56 9.10 11.50
C ILE A 74 -14.56 8.10 12.67
N GLU A 75 -13.75 7.04 12.59
CA GLU A 75 -13.63 6.08 13.69
C GLU A 75 -13.10 6.71 14.98
N ARG A 76 -12.10 7.60 14.89
CA ARG A 76 -11.57 8.33 16.06
C ARG A 76 -12.62 9.25 16.69
N VAL A 77 -13.35 10.02 15.88
CA VAL A 77 -14.41 10.91 16.37
C VAL A 77 -15.55 10.10 17.01
N ALA A 78 -15.95 8.98 16.41
CA ALA A 78 -16.98 8.11 16.97
C ALA A 78 -16.56 7.48 18.31
N PHE A 79 -15.28 7.13 18.46
CA PHE A 79 -14.73 6.62 19.71
C PHE A 79 -14.73 7.68 20.82
N ASP A 80 -14.35 8.92 20.49
CA ASP A 80 -14.33 10.03 21.45
C ASP A 80 -15.74 10.42 21.93
N LEU A 81 -16.74 10.38 21.05
CA LEU A 81 -18.15 10.64 21.40
C LEU A 81 -18.70 9.60 22.38
N LYS A 82 -18.48 8.30 22.12
CA LYS A 82 -18.88 7.21 23.05
C LYS A 82 -18.25 7.36 24.43
N LYS A 83 -17.00 7.81 24.50
CA LYS A 83 -16.29 8.03 25.77
C LYS A 83 -16.87 9.20 26.57
N GLN A 84 -17.45 10.20 25.90
CA GLN A 84 -18.12 11.32 26.58
C GLN A 84 -19.48 10.91 27.13
N GLU A 85 -20.27 10.15 26.36
CA GLU A 85 -21.58 9.63 26.82
C GLU A 85 -21.44 8.79 28.10
N GLN A 86 -20.47 7.87 28.14
CA GLN A 86 -20.20 7.05 29.33
C GLN A 86 -19.84 7.88 30.57
N LYS A 87 -19.09 8.97 30.40
CA LYS A 87 -18.73 9.86 31.52
C LYS A 87 -19.93 10.65 32.07
N ILE A 88 -20.90 10.95 31.21
CA ILE A 88 -22.11 11.69 31.59
C ILE A 88 -23.07 10.77 32.35
N GLU A 89 -23.20 9.51 31.93
CA GLU A 89 -24.02 8.51 32.64
C GLU A 89 -23.50 8.21 34.07
N ASP A 90 -22.19 8.29 34.31
CA ASP A 90 -21.59 8.07 35.64
C ASP A 90 -21.82 9.24 36.63
N HIS A 91 -22.36 10.39 36.19
CA HIS A 91 -22.69 11.54 37.04
C HIS A 91 -24.20 11.62 37.31
N TYR A 92 -24.74 10.69 38.10
CA TYR A 92 -26.07 10.85 38.70
C TYR A 92 -26.00 11.86 39.85
N TYR A 93 -26.56 13.06 39.64
CA TYR A 93 -26.85 13.99 40.73
C TYR A 93 -28.08 13.50 41.48
N PHE A 94 -27.90 13.11 42.74
CA PHE A 94 -29.03 12.97 43.66
C PHE A 94 -29.60 14.37 43.87
N GLU A 95 -30.86 14.57 43.50
CA GLU A 95 -31.60 15.76 43.92
C GLU A 95 -31.57 15.80 45.46
N PRO A 96 -31.17 16.94 46.07
CA PRO A 96 -31.28 17.07 47.51
C PRO A 96 -32.76 16.91 47.86
N VAL A 97 -33.06 15.95 48.75
CA VAL A 97 -34.41 15.77 49.25
C VAL A 97 -34.80 17.08 49.92
N GLU A 98 -35.83 17.74 49.39
CA GLU A 98 -36.41 18.90 50.06
C GLU A 98 -36.97 18.38 51.40
N ASP A 99 -36.36 18.82 52.50
CA ASP A 99 -36.89 18.55 53.83
C ASP A 99 -38.26 19.25 53.93
N GLU A 100 -39.34 18.49 53.86
CA GLU A 100 -40.69 18.99 54.17
C GLU A 100 -40.73 19.39 55.66
N GLU A 101 -40.88 20.70 55.94
CA GLU A 101 -41.07 21.29 57.28
C GLU A 101 -42.35 20.82 58.00
#